data_AF-A0A7J8FQX2-F1
#
_entry.id   AF-A0A7J8FQX2-F1
#
_cell.length_a   1.000
_cell.length_b   1.000
_cell.length_c   1.000
_cell.angle_alpha   90.00
_cell.angle_beta   90.00
_cell.angle_gamma   90.00
#
_symmetry.space_group_name_H-M   'P 1'
#
loop_
_entity.id
_entity.type
_entity.pdbx_description
1 polymer ?
#
loop_
_entity_poly.entity_id
_entity_poly.type
_entity_poly.pdbx_seq_one_letter_code
_entity_poly.pdbx_strand_id
1 'polypeptide(L)'
;MYPNPLIYCSCWDPWNLVPRKPIKTPQPPRKTSTEKPKLSLLPLASKKQNDVQPPTKSVVSPKVKIHLGKQEESHTLPYLSSEMDLRCAEMKQNFENKNRELKEAHAAELRELENNYKAALKAEKLAAQEKLEEMGKEYKYLKNMFHMYQDSICDEVEDKWSKKKEEWEKDEKMEREKILLQQKNMMTKKFELESEEEKKKIKDSYSTVFENFNREKEELLKQHEKDTLQLEELKKTKEIMEEELYAQATILESLNTTLYQTQMELQREKAVVGNLEKTLHTKLAECEEKFKYTILLLTEENIHLRQKINAKNEGIYEEQSGRSTCVTIYEDDSETLEDGNNKKQEL
;
A
#
# COMPACT_ATOMS: atom_id res chain seq x y z
N MET A 1 -8.91 16.30 -25.14
CA MET A 1 -8.52 15.47 -23.97
C MET A 1 -7.45 14.50 -24.42
N TYR A 2 -6.20 14.71 -23.99
CA TYR A 2 -5.06 13.86 -24.35
C TYR A 2 -4.98 12.64 -23.41
N PRO A 3 -4.74 11.42 -23.91
CA PRO A 3 -4.51 10.27 -23.05
C PRO A 3 -3.09 10.32 -22.46
N ASN A 4 -3.02 10.31 -21.13
CA ASN A 4 -1.78 10.24 -20.36
C ASN A 4 -1.29 8.78 -20.33
N PRO A 5 -0.10 8.44 -20.87
CA PRO A 5 0.43 7.09 -20.75
C PRO A 5 1.17 6.99 -19.40
N LEU A 6 0.48 6.48 -18.38
CA LEU A 6 1.12 6.08 -17.13
C LEU A 6 2.07 4.90 -17.42
N ILE A 7 3.36 5.20 -17.54
CA ILE A 7 4.44 4.20 -17.57
C ILE A 7 4.60 3.69 -16.14
N TYR A 8 4.05 2.51 -15.87
CA TYR A 8 4.18 1.82 -14.58
C TYR A 8 5.57 1.16 -14.49
N CYS A 9 6.37 1.50 -13.47
CA CYS A 9 7.61 0.78 -13.16
C CYS A 9 7.27 -0.51 -12.42
N SER A 10 7.63 -1.66 -12.99
CA SER A 10 7.53 -2.98 -12.36
C SER A 10 8.48 -3.17 -11.16
N CYS A 11 9.16 -2.11 -10.72
CA CYS A 11 10.09 -2.11 -9.58
C CYS A 11 9.42 -1.74 -8.24
N TRP A 12 8.13 -1.38 -8.26
CA TRP A 12 7.40 -0.84 -7.11
C TRP A 12 6.08 -1.58 -6.86
N ASP A 13 6.13 -2.91 -6.87
CA ASP A 13 5.04 -3.75 -6.37
C ASP A 13 5.31 -4.14 -4.91
N PRO A 14 4.50 -3.69 -3.93
CA PRO A 14 4.67 -4.03 -2.51
C PRO A 14 4.32 -5.49 -2.21
N TRP A 15 3.74 -6.22 -3.16
CA TRP A 15 3.25 -7.58 -2.96
C TRP A 15 3.86 -8.50 -4.02
N ASN A 16 5.03 -9.08 -3.71
CA ASN A 16 5.79 -10.04 -4.53
C ASN A 16 4.99 -11.34 -4.83
N LEU A 17 3.92 -11.26 -5.59
CA LEU A 17 3.06 -12.38 -5.98
C LEU A 17 2.88 -12.35 -7.49
N VAL A 18 3.88 -12.81 -8.25
CA VAL A 18 3.75 -13.55 -9.54
C VAL A 18 5.14 -13.76 -10.19
N PRO A 19 5.42 -14.90 -10.85
CA PRO A 19 6.73 -15.17 -11.47
C PRO A 19 7.04 -14.26 -12.67
N ARG A 20 8.29 -13.79 -12.71
CA ARG A 20 8.85 -12.88 -13.74
C ARG A 20 8.73 -13.47 -15.15
N LYS A 21 7.95 -12.80 -16.01
CA LYS A 21 8.04 -13.00 -17.48
C LYS A 21 9.12 -12.07 -18.03
N PRO A 22 10.06 -12.55 -18.85
CA PRO A 22 11.05 -11.69 -19.50
C PRO A 22 10.37 -10.84 -20.58
N ILE A 23 10.31 -9.52 -20.35
CA ILE A 23 9.83 -8.56 -21.35
C ILE A 23 10.97 -8.32 -22.34
N LYS A 24 10.71 -8.61 -23.62
CA LYS A 24 11.58 -8.28 -24.76
C LYS A 24 11.81 -6.77 -24.82
N THR A 25 13.07 -6.34 -24.75
CA THR A 25 13.50 -4.97 -25.01
C THR A 25 13.19 -4.57 -26.47
N PRO A 26 12.56 -3.41 -26.73
CA PRO A 26 12.57 -2.83 -28.06
C PRO A 26 14.02 -2.46 -28.41
N GLN A 27 14.53 -2.99 -29.53
CA GLN A 27 15.87 -2.66 -30.00
C GLN A 27 15.99 -1.14 -30.25
N PRO A 28 17.13 -0.52 -29.90
CA PRO A 28 17.45 0.81 -30.39
C PRO A 28 17.64 0.77 -31.92
N PRO A 29 17.26 1.84 -32.65
CA PRO A 29 17.48 1.91 -34.09
C PRO A 29 18.97 1.72 -34.40
N ARG A 30 19.22 0.85 -35.38
CA ARG A 30 20.56 0.43 -35.81
C ARG A 30 21.40 1.64 -36.20
N LYS A 31 22.65 1.62 -35.72
CA LYS A 31 23.77 2.43 -36.18
C LYS A 31 23.83 2.37 -37.71
N THR A 32 23.78 3.53 -38.37
CA THR A 32 24.16 3.65 -39.77
C THR A 32 25.63 3.27 -39.90
N SER A 33 25.86 2.32 -40.79
CA SER A 33 27.14 1.73 -41.16
C SER A 33 28.11 2.78 -41.71
N THR A 34 29.35 2.66 -41.27
CA THR A 34 30.56 3.13 -41.95
C THR A 34 30.51 2.77 -43.44
N GLU A 35 30.34 3.76 -44.30
CA GLU A 35 30.51 3.62 -45.75
C GLU A 35 31.57 4.63 -46.21
N LYS A 36 32.79 4.12 -46.39
CA LYS A 36 33.75 4.58 -47.40
C LYS A 36 34.05 3.32 -48.24
N PRO A 37 34.29 3.39 -49.57
CA PRO A 37 35.13 4.42 -50.20
C PRO A 37 34.75 4.81 -51.64
N LYS A 38 35.29 5.94 -52.13
CA LYS A 38 35.64 6.09 -53.56
C LYS A 38 36.78 7.09 -53.73
N LEU A 39 37.99 6.55 -53.87
CA LEU A 39 39.14 7.24 -54.43
C LEU A 39 38.87 7.41 -55.94
N SER A 40 38.79 8.65 -56.42
CA SER A 40 38.84 8.92 -57.86
C SER A 40 40.29 9.03 -58.31
N LEU A 41 40.65 8.17 -59.25
CA LEU A 41 41.91 8.18 -60.01
C LEU A 41 42.06 9.47 -60.83
N LEU A 42 43.30 9.98 -60.86
CA LEU A 42 43.79 11.01 -61.77
C LEU A 42 43.74 10.55 -63.24
N PRO A 43 43.66 11.47 -64.22
CA PRO A 43 44.25 11.28 -65.53
C PRO A 43 45.61 11.99 -65.64
N LEU A 44 46.61 11.19 -65.98
CA LEU A 44 47.94 11.56 -66.43
C LEU A 44 47.85 12.19 -67.84
N ALA A 45 48.37 13.42 -68.03
CA ALA A 45 48.47 14.05 -69.34
C ALA A 45 49.93 14.08 -69.81
N SER A 46 50.09 13.72 -71.07
CA SER A 46 51.30 13.24 -71.73
C SER A 46 52.26 14.34 -72.21
N LYS A 47 53.52 13.95 -72.23
CA LYS A 47 54.75 14.63 -72.62
C LYS A 47 54.83 14.78 -74.15
N LYS A 48 55.05 15.99 -74.66
CA LYS A 48 55.43 16.25 -76.07
C LYS A 48 56.96 16.32 -76.21
N GLN A 49 57.50 15.59 -77.17
CA GLN A 49 58.90 15.65 -77.62
C GLN A 49 58.99 16.39 -78.97
N ASN A 50 60.11 17.08 -79.17
CA ASN A 50 60.50 17.85 -80.34
C ASN A 50 61.15 16.95 -81.43
N ASP A 51 60.84 17.22 -82.69
CA ASP A 51 61.46 16.65 -83.89
C ASP A 51 62.75 17.41 -84.28
N VAL A 52 63.78 16.68 -84.70
CA VAL A 52 64.97 17.20 -85.39
C VAL A 52 65.25 16.32 -86.62
N GLN A 53 65.40 16.96 -87.78
CA GLN A 53 65.75 16.34 -89.07
C GLN A 53 67.24 15.91 -89.15
N PRO A 54 67.59 14.94 -90.02
CA PRO A 54 68.97 14.69 -90.45
C PRO A 54 69.27 15.22 -91.87
N PRO A 55 70.52 15.64 -92.18
CA PRO A 55 70.95 16.00 -93.53
C PRO A 55 71.66 14.83 -94.24
N THR A 56 71.42 14.69 -95.55
CA THR A 56 72.05 13.70 -96.43
C THR A 56 73.18 14.35 -97.24
N LYS A 57 74.34 13.68 -97.29
CA LYS A 57 75.51 14.03 -98.13
C LYS A 57 75.36 13.48 -99.56
N SER A 58 75.99 14.14 -100.53
CA SER A 58 76.32 13.57 -101.84
C SER A 58 77.66 14.10 -102.33
N VAL A 59 78.51 13.16 -102.77
CA VAL A 59 79.88 13.32 -103.30
C VAL A 59 79.82 12.98 -104.79
N VAL A 60 80.37 13.82 -105.66
CA VAL A 60 80.90 13.39 -106.98
C VAL A 60 82.12 14.26 -107.35
N SER A 61 83.22 13.58 -107.67
CA SER A 61 84.50 14.13 -108.13
C SER A 61 84.49 14.45 -109.65
N PRO A 62 85.23 15.48 -110.11
CA PRO A 62 85.43 15.72 -111.54
C PRO A 62 86.62 14.94 -112.11
N LYS A 63 86.45 14.38 -113.31
CA LYS A 63 87.49 13.65 -114.07
C LYS A 63 87.97 14.53 -115.23
N VAL A 64 89.26 14.87 -115.21
CA VAL A 64 90.01 15.65 -116.21
C VAL A 64 90.11 14.90 -117.54
N LYS A 65 90.12 15.64 -118.66
CA LYS A 65 90.59 15.16 -119.97
C LYS A 65 91.50 16.22 -120.60
N ILE A 66 92.78 15.86 -120.76
CA ILE A 66 93.81 16.57 -121.51
C ILE A 66 94.09 15.76 -122.79
N HIS A 67 94.25 16.45 -123.93
CA HIS A 67 94.89 16.00 -125.18
C HIS A 67 95.70 17.23 -125.65
N LEU A 68 97.04 17.31 -125.69
CA LEU A 68 98.14 16.54 -126.29
C LEU A 68 98.29 16.67 -127.83
N GLY A 69 99.36 17.38 -128.25
CA GLY A 69 100.03 17.33 -129.57
C GLY A 69 101.26 18.27 -129.56
N LYS A 70 102.48 17.74 -129.31
CA LYS A 70 103.58 17.40 -130.27
C LYS A 70 104.35 18.64 -130.81
N GLN A 71 105.66 18.65 -131.07
CA GLN A 71 106.85 17.78 -130.86
C GLN A 71 108.01 18.50 -131.60
N GLU A 72 109.23 18.53 -131.05
CA GLU A 72 110.55 18.44 -131.74
C GLU A 72 111.66 18.63 -130.67
N GLU A 73 112.24 17.52 -130.19
CA GLU A 73 113.54 16.96 -130.59
C GLU A 73 114.76 17.78 -130.15
N SER A 74 115.45 17.28 -129.13
CA SER A 74 116.92 17.11 -129.17
C SER A 74 117.39 16.38 -127.90
N HIS A 75 118.42 15.58 -128.10
CA HIS A 75 118.88 14.52 -127.22
C HIS A 75 119.56 15.05 -125.92
N THR A 76 118.77 15.21 -124.85
CA THR A 76 119.29 15.33 -123.47
C THR A 76 118.28 14.79 -122.44
N LEU A 77 117.55 13.72 -122.79
CA LEU A 77 116.29 13.35 -122.15
C LEU A 77 116.27 12.26 -121.05
N PRO A 78 117.32 11.47 -120.71
CA PRO A 78 117.20 10.50 -119.62
C PRO A 78 117.23 11.13 -118.22
N TYR A 79 118.03 12.18 -118.03
CA TYR A 79 118.25 12.81 -116.72
C TYR A 79 117.12 13.79 -116.34
N LEU A 80 116.68 14.61 -117.32
CA LEU A 80 115.59 15.57 -117.10
C LEU A 80 114.22 14.89 -116.93
N SER A 81 113.96 13.77 -117.62
CA SER A 81 112.71 13.01 -117.42
C SER A 81 112.66 12.41 -116.01
N SER A 82 113.76 11.80 -115.55
CA SER A 82 113.85 11.24 -114.20
C SER A 82 113.63 12.29 -113.11
N GLU A 83 114.12 13.52 -113.30
CA GLU A 83 113.94 14.61 -112.34
C GLU A 83 112.52 15.20 -112.37
N MET A 84 111.90 15.30 -113.56
CA MET A 84 110.49 15.68 -113.69
C MET A 84 109.55 14.63 -113.07
N ASP A 85 109.85 13.34 -113.27
CA ASP A 85 109.12 12.24 -112.66
C ASP A 85 109.28 12.22 -111.13
N LEU A 86 110.48 12.54 -110.62
CA LEU A 86 110.73 12.70 -109.19
C LEU A 86 109.90 13.84 -108.60
N ARG A 87 109.85 15.00 -109.28
CA ARG A 87 109.01 16.14 -108.84
C ARG A 87 107.52 15.83 -108.93
N CYS A 88 107.06 15.11 -109.95
CA CYS A 88 105.68 14.66 -110.04
C CYS A 88 105.32 13.65 -108.94
N ALA A 89 106.23 12.74 -108.60
CA ALA A 89 106.07 11.79 -107.50
C ALA A 89 106.05 12.51 -106.13
N GLU A 90 106.95 13.48 -105.92
CA GLU A 90 107.01 14.30 -104.71
C GLU A 90 105.74 15.16 -104.55
N MET A 91 105.26 15.78 -105.62
CA MET A 91 104.01 16.56 -105.60
C MET A 91 102.80 15.69 -105.30
N LYS A 92 102.74 14.49 -105.88
CA LYS A 92 101.67 13.51 -105.62
C LYS A 92 101.73 13.01 -104.17
N GLN A 93 102.92 12.69 -103.67
CA GLN A 93 103.12 12.30 -102.28
C GLN A 93 102.74 13.42 -101.31
N ASN A 94 103.08 14.67 -101.61
CA ASN A 94 102.66 15.84 -100.82
C ASN A 94 101.14 16.01 -100.79
N PHE A 95 100.46 15.82 -101.92
CA PHE A 95 98.99 15.88 -101.96
C PHE A 95 98.37 14.74 -101.16
N GLU A 96 98.91 13.52 -101.28
CA GLU A 96 98.47 12.37 -100.50
C GLU A 96 98.70 12.55 -98.99
N ASN A 97 99.84 13.13 -98.59
CA ASN A 97 100.17 13.47 -97.20
C ASN A 97 99.20 14.53 -96.65
N LYS A 98 99.01 15.66 -97.35
CA LYS A 98 98.06 16.71 -96.93
C LYS A 98 96.62 16.20 -96.83
N ASN A 99 96.20 15.34 -97.76
CA ASN A 99 94.87 14.74 -97.73
C ASN A 99 94.72 13.75 -96.56
N ARG A 100 95.80 13.05 -96.19
CA ARG A 100 95.83 12.17 -95.00
C ARG A 100 95.73 13.01 -93.72
N GLU A 101 96.58 14.03 -93.58
CA GLU A 101 96.56 14.97 -92.45
C GLU A 101 95.19 15.63 -92.28
N LEU A 102 94.56 16.07 -93.37
CA LEU A 102 93.22 16.66 -93.32
C LEU A 102 92.16 15.66 -92.83
N LYS A 103 92.21 14.40 -93.29
CA LYS A 103 91.29 13.34 -92.83
C LYS A 103 91.53 13.00 -91.37
N GLU A 104 92.78 12.96 -90.93
CA GLU A 104 93.15 12.71 -89.53
C GLU A 104 92.71 13.85 -88.62
N ALA A 105 92.91 15.11 -89.02
CA ALA A 105 92.44 16.30 -88.31
C ALA A 105 90.92 16.31 -88.18
N HIS A 106 90.19 16.10 -89.28
CA HIS A 106 88.72 16.02 -89.25
C HIS A 106 88.22 14.85 -88.38
N ALA A 107 88.89 13.71 -88.41
CA ALA A 107 88.57 12.59 -87.52
C ALA A 107 88.84 12.92 -86.05
N ALA A 108 89.89 13.70 -85.75
CA ALA A 108 90.18 14.19 -84.41
C ALA A 108 89.13 15.20 -83.93
N GLU A 109 88.75 16.18 -84.74
CA GLU A 109 87.68 17.15 -84.44
C GLU A 109 86.34 16.47 -84.17
N LEU A 110 85.96 15.48 -85.00
CA LEU A 110 84.73 14.69 -84.76
C LEU A 110 84.79 13.92 -83.44
N ARG A 111 85.95 13.35 -83.11
CA ARG A 111 86.13 12.61 -81.86
C ARG A 111 86.08 13.54 -80.65
N GLU A 112 86.69 14.73 -80.75
CA GLU A 112 86.64 15.76 -79.72
C GLU A 112 85.19 16.26 -79.51
N LEU A 113 84.48 16.54 -80.60
CA LEU A 113 83.08 16.95 -80.56
C LEU A 113 82.20 15.87 -79.92
N GLU A 114 82.37 14.60 -80.31
CA GLU A 114 81.65 13.48 -79.71
C GLU A 114 81.94 13.35 -78.20
N ASN A 115 83.20 13.52 -77.80
CA ASN A 115 83.59 13.50 -76.39
C ASN A 115 82.98 14.67 -75.61
N ASN A 116 82.98 15.88 -76.18
CA ASN A 116 82.36 17.06 -75.59
C ASN A 116 80.85 16.89 -75.41
N TYR A 117 80.15 16.35 -76.42
CA TYR A 117 78.73 16.03 -76.31
C TYR A 117 78.45 14.97 -75.23
N LYS A 118 79.27 13.91 -75.17
CA LYS A 118 79.14 12.89 -74.12
C LYS A 118 79.37 13.46 -72.73
N ALA A 119 80.34 14.35 -72.56
CA ALA A 119 80.63 15.03 -71.30
C ALA A 119 79.47 15.94 -70.89
N ALA A 120 78.98 16.79 -71.80
CA ALA A 120 77.83 17.66 -71.56
C ALA A 120 76.56 16.86 -71.21
N LEU A 121 76.29 15.76 -71.91
CA LEU A 121 75.14 14.89 -71.62
C LEU A 121 75.24 14.24 -70.23
N LYS A 122 76.44 13.84 -69.80
CA LYS A 122 76.65 13.29 -68.45
C LYS A 122 76.45 14.37 -67.38
N ALA A 123 76.98 15.57 -67.61
CA ALA A 123 76.79 16.69 -66.70
C ALA A 123 75.31 17.07 -66.56
N GLU A 124 74.58 17.18 -67.66
CA GLU A 124 73.13 17.49 -67.65
C GLU A 124 72.31 16.40 -66.95
N LYS A 125 72.65 15.11 -67.15
CA LYS A 125 72.01 14.00 -66.43
C LYS A 125 72.24 14.09 -64.92
N LEU A 126 73.45 14.42 -64.48
CA LEU A 126 73.78 14.59 -63.07
C LEU A 126 73.03 15.80 -62.48
N ALA A 127 73.02 16.94 -63.18
CA ALA A 127 72.28 18.12 -62.74
C ALA A 127 70.77 17.87 -62.64
N ALA A 128 70.19 17.15 -63.60
CA ALA A 128 68.78 16.75 -63.57
C ALA A 128 68.47 15.77 -62.43
N GLN A 129 69.40 14.85 -62.13
CA GLN A 129 69.27 13.92 -61.01
C GLN A 129 69.34 14.65 -59.66
N GLU A 130 70.31 15.54 -59.48
CA GLU A 130 70.43 16.37 -58.27
C GLU A 130 69.17 17.18 -58.02
N LYS A 131 68.63 17.84 -59.06
CA LYS A 131 67.37 18.57 -58.97
C LYS A 131 66.18 17.68 -58.60
N LEU A 132 66.14 16.44 -59.10
CA LEU A 132 65.08 15.49 -58.73
C LEU A 132 65.19 15.05 -57.27
N GLU A 133 66.41 14.85 -56.77
CA GLU A 133 66.67 14.56 -55.36
C GLU A 133 66.29 15.74 -54.45
N GLU A 134 66.60 16.98 -54.85
CA GLU A 134 66.19 18.20 -54.15
C GLU A 134 64.66 18.33 -54.08
N MET A 135 63.98 18.22 -55.22
CA MET A 135 62.52 18.22 -55.29
C MET A 135 61.90 17.09 -54.44
N GLY A 136 62.55 15.93 -54.38
CA GLY A 136 62.14 14.81 -53.53
C GLY A 136 62.21 15.15 -52.03
N LYS A 137 63.23 15.90 -51.60
CA LYS A 137 63.37 16.39 -50.23
C LYS A 137 62.32 17.45 -49.91
N GLU A 138 62.10 18.42 -50.81
CA GLU A 138 61.06 19.45 -50.65
C GLU A 138 59.66 18.84 -50.56
N TYR A 139 59.33 17.88 -51.43
CA TYR A 139 58.07 17.16 -51.38
C TYR A 139 57.89 16.42 -50.05
N LYS A 140 58.92 15.74 -49.56
CA LYS A 140 58.88 15.06 -48.26
C LYS A 140 58.68 16.04 -47.11
N TYR A 141 59.36 17.19 -47.13
CA TYR A 141 59.19 18.25 -46.15
C TYR A 141 57.76 18.77 -46.14
N LEU A 142 57.21 19.12 -47.31
CA LEU A 142 55.85 19.63 -47.42
C LEU A 142 54.83 18.59 -46.96
N LYS A 143 55.01 17.32 -47.36
CA LYS A 143 54.17 16.20 -46.90
C LYS A 143 54.17 16.08 -45.37
N ASN A 144 55.34 16.18 -44.74
CA ASN A 144 55.44 16.15 -43.28
C ASN A 144 54.76 17.35 -42.62
N MET A 145 54.89 18.54 -43.20
CA MET A 145 54.23 19.76 -42.70
C MET A 145 52.70 19.64 -42.76
N PHE A 146 52.17 19.07 -43.85
CA PHE A 146 50.73 18.79 -43.97
C PHE A 146 50.24 17.79 -42.93
N HIS A 147 51.01 16.73 -42.66
CA HIS A 147 50.67 15.79 -41.60
C HIS A 147 50.66 16.46 -40.23
N MET A 148 51.67 17.27 -39.88
CA MET A 148 51.67 18.00 -38.60
C MET A 148 50.49 18.97 -38.47
N TYR A 149 50.13 19.67 -39.55
CA TYR A 149 48.94 20.54 -39.54
C TYR A 149 47.65 19.74 -39.37
N GLN A 150 47.53 18.61 -40.06
CA GLN A 150 46.40 17.71 -39.93
C GLN A 150 46.28 17.16 -38.49
N ASP A 151 47.38 16.69 -37.91
CA ASP A 151 47.42 16.16 -36.55
C ASP A 151 47.06 17.26 -35.54
N SER A 152 47.63 18.46 -35.70
CA SER A 152 47.29 19.61 -34.87
C SER A 152 45.80 19.97 -34.92
N ILE A 153 45.15 19.89 -36.09
CA ILE A 153 43.70 20.10 -36.20
C ILE A 153 42.93 18.97 -35.52
N CYS A 154 43.35 17.71 -35.72
CA CYS A 154 42.71 16.55 -35.10
C CYS A 154 42.72 16.69 -33.57
N ASP A 155 43.87 17.01 -32.99
CA ASP A 155 44.04 17.21 -31.56
C ASP A 155 43.16 18.36 -31.04
N GLU A 156 43.13 19.50 -31.75
CA GLU A 156 42.29 20.64 -31.37
C GLU A 156 40.79 20.31 -31.39
N VAL A 157 40.33 19.55 -32.39
CA VAL A 157 38.94 19.11 -32.50
C VAL A 157 38.60 18.08 -31.43
N GLU A 158 39.51 17.13 -31.14
CA GLU A 158 39.33 16.13 -30.10
C GLU A 158 39.24 16.75 -28.70
N ASP A 159 40.08 17.75 -28.42
CA ASP A 159 40.04 18.52 -27.17
C ASP A 159 38.72 19.29 -27.03
N LYS A 160 38.29 19.99 -28.09
CA LYS A 160 37.01 20.72 -28.09
C LYS A 160 35.83 19.77 -27.91
N TRP A 161 35.87 18.61 -28.56
CA TRP A 161 34.84 17.60 -28.44
C TRP A 161 34.77 17.02 -27.02
N SER A 162 35.93 16.72 -26.43
CA SER A 162 36.03 16.20 -25.07
C SER A 162 35.50 17.21 -24.04
N LYS A 163 35.87 18.48 -24.16
CA LYS A 163 35.33 19.57 -23.32
C LYS A 163 33.81 19.69 -23.46
N LYS A 164 33.30 19.64 -24.70
CA LYS A 164 31.85 19.76 -24.92
C LYS A 164 31.07 18.59 -24.36
N LYS A 165 31.64 17.38 -24.45
CA LYS A 165 31.07 16.17 -23.88
C LYS A 165 31.01 16.24 -22.35
N GLU A 166 32.08 16.68 -21.71
CA GLU A 166 32.11 16.84 -20.25
C GLU A 166 31.11 17.90 -19.76
N GLU A 167 30.97 19.02 -20.49
CA GLU A 167 29.96 20.04 -20.22
C GLU A 167 28.54 19.45 -20.30
N TRP A 168 28.22 18.70 -21.35
CA TRP A 168 26.92 18.04 -21.48
C TRP A 168 26.64 17.01 -20.38
N GLU A 169 27.64 16.22 -19.98
CA GLU A 169 27.48 15.28 -18.87
C GLU A 169 27.23 15.99 -17.54
N LYS A 170 27.90 17.14 -17.30
CA LYS A 170 27.65 17.98 -16.12
C LYS A 170 26.24 18.57 -16.15
N ASP A 171 25.81 19.14 -17.27
CA ASP A 171 24.48 19.74 -17.41
C ASP A 171 23.37 18.70 -17.25
N GLU A 172 23.50 17.53 -17.87
CA GLU A 172 22.54 16.44 -17.72
C GLU A 172 22.46 15.97 -16.26
N LYS A 173 23.61 15.84 -15.59
CA LYS A 173 23.66 15.48 -14.17
C LYS A 173 22.99 16.53 -13.30
N MET A 174 23.27 17.82 -13.52
CA MET A 174 22.65 18.91 -12.78
C MET A 174 21.13 18.96 -12.96
N GLU A 175 20.63 18.78 -14.18
CA GLU A 175 19.18 18.79 -14.41
C GLU A 175 18.49 17.57 -13.78
N ARG A 176 19.12 16.38 -13.82
CA ARG A 176 18.64 15.20 -13.09
C ARG A 176 18.58 15.44 -11.58
N GLU A 177 19.64 16.00 -11.00
CA GLU A 177 19.69 16.32 -9.56
C GLU A 177 18.63 17.36 -9.17
N LYS A 178 18.42 18.39 -10.01
CA LYS A 178 17.38 19.40 -9.81
C LYS A 178 15.97 18.80 -9.82
N ILE A 179 15.66 17.91 -10.76
CA ILE A 179 14.37 17.21 -10.82
C ILE A 179 14.18 16.33 -9.58
N LEU A 180 15.20 15.55 -9.19
CA LEU A 180 15.15 14.70 -8.00
C LEU A 180 14.95 15.53 -6.72
N LEU A 181 15.64 16.68 -6.61
CA LEU A 181 15.48 17.59 -5.47
C LEU A 181 14.06 18.16 -5.42
N GLN A 182 13.50 18.55 -6.58
CA GLN A 182 12.13 19.04 -6.66
C GLN A 182 11.12 17.97 -6.26
N GLN A 183 11.28 16.73 -6.74
CA GLN A 183 10.44 15.59 -6.37
C GLN A 183 10.53 15.28 -4.87
N LYS A 184 11.76 15.24 -4.32
CA LYS A 184 12.00 15.04 -2.89
C LYS A 184 11.29 16.11 -2.07
N ASN A 185 11.45 17.39 -2.41
CA ASN A 185 10.83 18.49 -1.69
C ASN A 185 9.29 18.43 -1.74
N MET A 186 8.72 18.06 -2.89
CA MET A 186 7.27 17.87 -3.01
C MET A 186 6.77 16.72 -2.11
N MET A 187 7.47 15.58 -2.11
CA MET A 187 7.13 14.43 -1.28
C MET A 187 7.25 14.77 0.21
N THR A 188 8.32 15.44 0.61
CA THR A 188 8.53 15.88 2.00
C THR A 188 7.41 16.83 2.45
N LYS A 189 7.07 17.85 1.67
CA LYS A 189 5.98 18.78 2.01
C LYS A 189 4.62 18.06 2.11
N LYS A 190 4.34 17.12 1.21
CA LYS A 190 3.09 16.35 1.25
C LYS A 190 3.02 15.50 2.52
N PHE A 191 4.11 14.80 2.85
CA PHE A 191 4.20 13.97 4.05
C PHE A 191 4.06 14.81 5.34
N GLU A 192 4.71 15.97 5.41
CA GLU A 192 4.59 16.89 6.55
C GLU A 192 3.14 17.36 6.75
N LEU A 193 2.45 17.75 5.67
CA LEU A 193 1.04 18.16 5.72
C LEU A 193 0.11 17.02 6.16
N GLU A 194 0.29 15.82 5.60
CA GLU A 194 -0.50 14.63 5.94
C GLU A 194 -0.29 14.22 7.40
N SER A 195 0.97 14.25 7.86
CA SER A 195 1.31 13.98 9.26
C SER A 195 0.68 14.98 10.22
N GLU A 196 0.65 16.27 9.88
CA GLU A 196 0.04 17.29 10.72
C GLU A 196 -1.49 17.17 10.75
N GLU A 197 -2.11 16.85 9.60
CA GLU A 197 -3.56 16.60 9.54
C GLU A 197 -3.95 15.37 10.37
N GLU A 198 -3.15 14.31 10.32
CA GLU A 198 -3.40 13.07 11.07
C GLU A 198 -3.19 13.27 12.57
N LYS A 199 -2.15 14.00 12.99
CA LYS A 199 -1.98 14.44 14.39
C LYS A 199 -3.16 15.26 14.88
N LYS A 200 -3.67 16.18 14.05
CA LYS A 200 -4.87 16.96 14.37
C LYS A 200 -6.09 16.06 14.53
N LYS A 201 -6.34 15.12 13.61
CA LYS A 201 -7.44 14.13 13.73
C LYS A 201 -7.35 13.32 15.01
N ILE A 202 -6.16 12.83 15.36
CA ILE A 202 -5.93 12.08 16.60
C ILE A 202 -6.23 12.96 17.82
N LYS A 203 -5.74 14.20 17.83
CA LYS A 203 -5.98 15.15 18.92
C LYS A 203 -7.46 15.46 19.09
N ASP A 204 -8.18 15.73 18.00
CA ASP A 204 -9.61 16.04 18.02
C ASP A 204 -10.43 14.82 18.47
N SER A 205 -10.08 13.63 17.98
CA SER A 205 -10.67 12.37 18.43
C SER A 205 -10.41 12.11 19.92
N TYR A 206 -9.19 12.37 20.39
CA TYR A 206 -8.83 12.22 21.80
C TYR A 206 -9.64 13.18 22.68
N SER A 207 -9.76 14.46 22.29
CA SER A 207 -10.60 15.44 23.01
C SER A 207 -12.05 14.97 23.09
N THR A 208 -12.60 14.50 21.97
CA THR A 208 -13.99 14.02 21.90
C THR A 208 -14.24 12.84 22.84
N VAL A 209 -13.36 11.83 22.82
CA VAL A 209 -13.47 10.65 23.69
C VAL A 209 -13.31 11.05 25.16
N PHE A 210 -12.38 11.96 25.46
CA PHE A 210 -12.15 12.43 26.82
C PHE A 210 -13.35 13.22 27.37
N GLU A 211 -13.95 14.09 26.56
CA GLU A 211 -15.17 14.83 26.93
C GLU A 211 -16.35 13.88 27.15
N ASN A 212 -16.53 12.86 26.30
CA ASN A 212 -17.55 11.84 26.49
C ASN A 212 -17.34 11.06 27.78
N PHE A 213 -16.11 10.62 28.05
CA PHE A 213 -15.78 9.92 29.30
C PHE A 213 -16.10 10.76 30.53
N ASN A 214 -15.75 12.06 30.51
CA ASN A 214 -16.07 12.95 31.63
C ASN A 214 -17.59 13.10 31.82
N ARG A 215 -18.35 13.19 30.72
CA ARG A 215 -19.81 13.25 30.77
C ARG A 215 -20.42 11.98 31.37
N GLU A 216 -20.02 10.80 30.87
CA GLU A 216 -20.48 9.52 31.39
C GLU A 216 -20.15 9.35 32.87
N LYS A 217 -18.95 9.77 33.28
CA LYS A 217 -18.55 9.78 34.69
C LYS A 217 -19.45 10.67 35.54
N GLU A 218 -19.76 11.88 35.09
CA GLU A 218 -20.67 12.79 35.80
C GLU A 218 -22.10 12.25 35.89
N GLU A 219 -22.61 11.64 34.81
CA GLU A 219 -23.93 11.01 34.78
C GLU A 219 -23.99 9.83 35.76
N LEU A 220 -22.96 8.98 35.79
CA LEU A 220 -22.87 7.86 36.73
C LEU A 220 -22.82 8.33 38.17
N LEU A 221 -22.09 9.41 38.47
CA LEU A 221 -22.05 10.01 39.81
C LEU A 221 -23.42 10.53 40.25
N LYS A 222 -24.13 11.26 39.37
CA LYS A 222 -25.50 11.74 39.66
C LYS A 222 -26.46 10.59 39.90
N GLN A 223 -26.36 9.51 39.12
CA GLN A 223 -27.19 8.33 39.30
C GLN A 223 -26.89 7.65 40.64
N HIS A 224 -25.61 7.48 41.00
CA HIS A 224 -25.20 6.91 42.28
C HIS A 224 -25.73 7.73 43.47
N GLU A 225 -25.65 9.06 43.41
CA GLU A 225 -26.22 9.94 44.44
C GLU A 225 -27.74 9.73 44.59
N LYS A 226 -28.46 9.63 43.48
CA LYS A 226 -29.91 9.37 43.49
C LYS A 226 -30.24 8.00 44.10
N ASP A 227 -29.52 6.95 43.71
CA ASP A 227 -29.73 5.59 44.22
C ASP A 227 -29.43 5.53 45.72
N THR A 228 -28.40 6.27 46.17
CA THR A 228 -28.06 6.38 47.60
C THR A 228 -29.21 6.99 48.39
N LEU A 229 -29.83 8.07 47.89
CA LEU A 229 -31.00 8.70 48.55
C LEU A 229 -32.21 7.75 48.58
N GLN A 230 -32.51 7.08 47.47
CA GLN A 230 -33.61 6.10 47.42
C GLN A 230 -33.40 4.94 48.39
N LEU A 231 -32.16 4.47 48.53
CA LEU A 231 -31.81 3.41 49.47
C LEU A 231 -32.01 3.87 50.92
N GLU A 232 -31.68 5.12 51.24
CA GLU A 232 -31.92 5.71 52.56
C GLU A 232 -33.42 5.83 52.87
N GLU A 233 -34.23 6.26 51.90
CA GLU A 233 -35.70 6.30 52.03
C GLU A 233 -36.28 4.92 52.27
N LEU A 234 -35.89 3.92 51.47
CA LEU A 234 -36.32 2.54 51.65
C LEU A 234 -35.92 2.00 53.02
N LYS A 235 -34.72 2.33 53.50
CA LYS A 235 -34.26 1.93 54.84
C LYS A 235 -35.17 2.50 55.94
N LYS A 236 -35.56 3.78 55.85
CA LYS A 236 -36.49 4.41 56.81
C LYS A 236 -37.88 3.75 56.77
N THR A 237 -38.41 3.49 55.58
CA THR A 237 -39.72 2.80 55.46
C THR A 237 -39.68 1.38 56.02
N LYS A 238 -38.58 0.66 55.81
CA LYS A 238 -38.38 -0.67 56.39
C LYS A 238 -38.40 -0.61 57.92
N GLU A 239 -37.68 0.34 58.53
CA GLU A 239 -37.65 0.53 59.98
C GLU A 239 -39.04 0.79 60.56
N ILE A 240 -39.83 1.68 59.95
CA ILE A 240 -41.22 1.96 60.34
C ILE A 240 -42.08 0.69 60.25
N MET A 241 -41.99 -0.07 59.16
CA MET A 241 -42.76 -1.32 59.00
C MET A 241 -42.35 -2.38 60.03
N GLU A 242 -41.07 -2.47 60.39
CA GLU A 242 -40.59 -3.39 61.43
C GLU A 242 -41.13 -2.98 62.82
N GLU A 243 -41.18 -1.69 63.12
CA GLU A 243 -41.79 -1.16 64.35
C GLU A 243 -43.30 -1.43 64.41
N GLU A 244 -44.03 -1.19 63.32
CA GLU A 244 -45.47 -1.49 63.23
C GLU A 244 -45.76 -2.98 63.38
N LEU A 245 -44.95 -3.84 62.76
CA LEU A 245 -45.08 -5.29 62.88
C LEU A 245 -44.83 -5.74 64.32
N TYR A 246 -43.81 -5.19 64.98
CA TYR A 246 -43.53 -5.47 66.39
C TYR A 246 -44.67 -5.02 67.32
N ALA A 247 -45.25 -3.83 67.06
CA ALA A 247 -46.42 -3.35 67.79
C ALA A 247 -47.64 -4.27 67.60
N GLN A 248 -47.91 -4.69 66.36
CA GLN A 248 -48.98 -5.66 66.06
C GLN A 248 -48.76 -7.01 66.76
N ALA A 249 -47.53 -7.53 66.76
CA ALA A 249 -47.19 -8.76 67.48
C ALA A 249 -47.47 -8.65 68.98
N THR A 250 -47.12 -7.51 69.58
CA THR A 250 -47.37 -7.21 71.00
C THR A 250 -48.89 -7.16 71.30
N ILE A 251 -49.68 -6.51 70.43
CA ILE A 251 -51.15 -6.48 70.57
C ILE A 251 -51.72 -7.89 70.47
N LEU A 252 -51.28 -8.68 69.49
CA LEU A 252 -51.76 -10.05 69.28
C LEU A 252 -51.44 -10.94 70.50
N GLU A 253 -50.24 -10.82 71.07
CA GLU A 253 -49.85 -11.52 72.29
C GLU A 253 -50.74 -11.13 73.48
N SER A 254 -51.02 -9.82 73.66
CA SER A 254 -51.91 -9.33 74.72
C SER A 254 -53.36 -9.82 74.58
N LEU A 255 -53.88 -9.86 73.34
CA LEU A 255 -55.22 -10.38 73.03
C LEU A 255 -55.29 -11.88 73.30
N ASN A 256 -54.28 -12.63 72.87
CA ASN A 256 -54.21 -14.07 73.11
C ASN A 256 -54.16 -14.38 74.62
N THR A 257 -53.42 -13.57 75.39
CA THR A 257 -53.35 -13.69 76.86
C THR A 257 -54.71 -13.41 77.51
N THR A 258 -55.39 -12.34 77.09
CA THR A 258 -56.74 -11.98 77.57
C THR A 258 -57.78 -13.04 77.20
N LEU A 259 -57.73 -13.56 75.97
CA LEU A 259 -58.62 -14.63 75.52
C LEU A 259 -58.43 -15.89 76.36
N TYR A 260 -57.17 -16.28 76.63
CA TYR A 260 -56.87 -17.41 77.50
C TYR A 260 -57.40 -17.19 78.92
N GLN A 261 -57.21 -16.00 79.50
CA GLN A 261 -57.74 -15.66 80.83
C GLN A 261 -59.27 -15.76 80.89
N THR A 262 -59.97 -15.12 79.95
CA THR A 262 -61.44 -15.15 79.88
C THR A 262 -61.97 -16.57 79.66
N GLN A 263 -61.29 -17.39 78.85
CA GLN A 263 -61.62 -18.80 78.70
C GLN A 263 -61.50 -19.57 80.02
N MET A 264 -60.46 -19.32 80.81
CA MET A 264 -60.29 -19.94 82.13
C MET A 264 -61.34 -19.48 83.15
N GLU A 265 -61.72 -18.20 83.13
CA GLU A 265 -62.80 -17.65 83.95
C GLU A 265 -64.16 -18.27 83.58
N LEU A 266 -64.46 -18.37 82.29
CA LEU A 266 -65.68 -19.02 81.80
C LEU A 266 -65.78 -20.48 82.24
N GLN A 267 -64.68 -21.24 82.20
CA GLN A 267 -64.65 -22.62 82.70
C GLN A 267 -64.93 -22.69 84.21
N ARG A 268 -64.42 -21.73 84.99
CA ARG A 268 -64.69 -21.63 86.43
C ARG A 268 -66.17 -21.34 86.70
N GLU A 269 -66.74 -20.33 86.04
CA GLU A 269 -68.16 -19.97 86.19
C GLU A 269 -69.07 -21.13 85.75
N LYS A 270 -68.73 -21.81 84.65
CA LYS A 270 -69.46 -23.02 84.21
C LYS A 270 -69.45 -24.11 85.28
N ALA A 271 -68.33 -24.32 85.98
CA ALA A 271 -68.26 -25.27 87.09
C ALA A 271 -69.12 -24.83 88.30
N VAL A 272 -69.15 -23.52 88.61
CA VAL A 272 -69.98 -22.96 89.68
C VAL A 272 -71.46 -23.11 89.37
N VAL A 273 -71.91 -22.73 88.16
CA VAL A 273 -73.29 -22.90 87.71
C VAL A 273 -73.69 -24.37 87.73
N GLY A 274 -72.85 -25.27 87.20
CA GLY A 274 -73.12 -26.70 87.23
C GLY A 274 -73.23 -27.26 88.66
N ASN A 275 -72.52 -26.69 89.64
CA ASN A 275 -72.67 -27.06 91.06
C ASN A 275 -73.96 -26.49 91.67
N LEU A 276 -74.35 -25.27 91.33
CA LEU A 276 -75.61 -24.66 91.75
C LEU A 276 -76.83 -25.41 91.17
N GLU A 277 -76.80 -25.78 89.90
CA GLU A 277 -77.83 -26.59 89.25
C GLU A 277 -78.02 -27.93 89.98
N LYS A 278 -76.92 -28.62 90.31
CA LYS A 278 -76.98 -29.86 91.13
C LYS A 278 -77.60 -29.61 92.51
N THR A 279 -77.24 -28.50 93.15
CA THR A 279 -77.78 -28.12 94.47
C THR A 279 -79.28 -27.83 94.39
N LEU A 280 -79.74 -27.09 93.38
CA LEU A 280 -81.15 -26.81 93.15
C LEU A 280 -81.94 -28.08 92.85
N HIS A 281 -81.45 -28.96 91.99
CA HIS A 281 -82.06 -30.27 91.75
C HIS A 281 -82.20 -31.09 93.05
N THR A 282 -81.18 -31.04 93.92
CA THR A 282 -81.22 -31.73 95.22
C THR A 282 -82.27 -31.12 96.14
N LYS A 283 -82.35 -29.77 96.22
CA LYS A 283 -83.35 -29.06 97.04
C LYS A 283 -84.77 -29.24 96.53
N LEU A 284 -84.97 -29.25 95.21
CA LEU A 284 -86.25 -29.58 94.60
C LEU A 284 -86.67 -31.00 94.97
N ALA A 285 -85.78 -31.99 94.82
CA ALA A 285 -86.07 -33.37 95.22
C ALA A 285 -86.39 -33.50 96.72
N GLU A 286 -85.64 -32.81 97.60
CA GLU A 286 -85.96 -32.75 99.03
C GLU A 286 -87.35 -32.14 99.31
N CYS A 287 -87.70 -31.07 98.60
CA CYS A 287 -88.98 -30.37 98.77
C CYS A 287 -90.16 -31.20 98.22
N GLU A 288 -89.98 -31.81 97.04
CA GLU A 288 -90.91 -32.77 96.48
C GLU A 288 -91.18 -33.92 97.46
N GLU A 289 -90.13 -34.46 98.10
CA GLU A 289 -90.28 -35.52 99.08
C GLU A 289 -91.02 -35.06 100.35
N LYS A 290 -90.76 -33.83 100.82
CA LYS A 290 -91.52 -33.22 101.92
C LYS A 290 -92.99 -33.03 101.56
N PHE A 291 -93.30 -32.52 100.36
CA PHE A 291 -94.68 -32.37 99.90
C PHE A 291 -95.38 -33.71 99.80
N LYS A 292 -94.72 -34.76 99.27
CA LYS A 292 -95.26 -36.13 99.28
C LYS A 292 -95.58 -36.59 100.70
N TYR A 293 -94.67 -36.38 101.65
CA TYR A 293 -94.89 -36.74 103.06
C TYR A 293 -96.06 -35.97 103.68
N THR A 294 -96.16 -34.66 103.47
CA THR A 294 -97.28 -33.84 103.97
C THR A 294 -98.61 -34.25 103.35
N ILE A 295 -98.64 -34.51 102.04
CA ILE A 295 -99.82 -35.04 101.35
C ILE A 295 -100.23 -36.37 101.99
N LEU A 296 -99.29 -37.27 102.28
CA LEU A 296 -99.55 -38.54 102.94
C LEU A 296 -100.18 -38.35 104.34
N LEU A 297 -99.58 -37.49 105.16
CA LEU A 297 -100.06 -37.20 106.51
C LEU A 297 -101.47 -36.58 106.51
N LEU A 298 -101.71 -35.59 105.65
CA LEU A 298 -103.03 -34.97 105.50
C LEU A 298 -104.06 -35.96 104.96
N THR A 299 -103.64 -36.89 104.08
CA THR A 299 -104.51 -37.97 103.59
C THR A 299 -104.90 -38.89 104.75
N GLU A 300 -103.94 -39.25 105.61
CA GLU A 300 -104.16 -40.07 106.80
C GLU A 300 -105.05 -39.38 107.85
N GLU A 301 -104.82 -38.09 108.12
CA GLU A 301 -105.72 -37.29 108.96
C GLU A 301 -107.12 -37.17 108.37
N ASN A 302 -107.25 -36.97 107.05
CA ASN A 302 -108.55 -36.89 106.38
C ASN A 302 -109.29 -38.23 106.51
N ILE A 303 -108.58 -39.35 106.34
CA ILE A 303 -109.11 -40.69 106.61
C ILE A 303 -109.57 -40.79 108.07
N HIS A 304 -108.75 -40.36 109.02
CA HIS A 304 -109.07 -40.44 110.43
C HIS A 304 -110.26 -39.54 110.83
N LEU A 305 -110.35 -38.34 110.27
CA LEU A 305 -111.49 -37.43 110.46
C LEU A 305 -112.75 -37.99 109.82
N ARG A 306 -112.67 -38.58 108.62
CA ARG A 306 -113.79 -39.31 108.00
C ARG A 306 -114.24 -40.48 108.89
N GLN A 307 -113.30 -41.25 109.43
CA GLN A 307 -113.60 -42.33 110.39
C GLN A 307 -114.23 -41.79 111.68
N LYS A 308 -113.79 -40.64 112.20
CA LYS A 308 -114.33 -40.02 113.42
C LYS A 308 -115.71 -39.40 113.19
N ILE A 309 -115.96 -38.82 112.02
CA ILE A 309 -117.29 -38.38 111.59
C ILE A 309 -118.22 -39.59 111.44
N ASN A 310 -117.75 -40.69 110.81
CA ASN A 310 -118.50 -41.92 110.73
C ASN A 310 -118.82 -42.49 112.12
N ALA A 311 -117.84 -42.56 113.05
CA ALA A 311 -118.05 -43.01 114.43
C ALA A 311 -119.00 -42.10 115.25
N LYS A 312 -118.99 -40.78 114.99
CA LYS A 312 -119.91 -39.83 115.63
C LYS A 312 -121.32 -39.88 115.05
N ASN A 313 -121.44 -40.25 113.77
CA ASN A 313 -122.72 -40.53 113.11
C ASN A 313 -123.26 -41.93 113.52
N GLU A 314 -122.38 -42.90 113.79
CA GLU A 314 -122.74 -44.26 114.26
C GLU A 314 -123.18 -44.29 115.74
N GLY A 315 -122.76 -43.32 116.57
CA GLY A 315 -123.22 -43.22 117.97
C GLY A 315 -124.61 -42.62 118.20
N ILE A 316 -125.30 -42.16 117.15
CA ILE A 316 -126.63 -41.53 117.26
C ILE A 316 -127.76 -42.37 116.62
N TYR A 317 -127.49 -43.38 115.80
CA TYR A 317 -128.57 -44.20 115.22
C TYR A 317 -128.18 -45.67 114.95
N GLU A 318 -128.02 -46.45 116.02
CA GLU A 318 -128.74 -47.71 116.14
C GLU A 318 -130.11 -47.39 116.80
N GLU A 319 -131.27 -47.62 116.20
CA GLU A 319 -131.55 -48.04 114.83
C GLU A 319 -133.07 -47.90 114.61
N GLN A 320 -133.50 -47.00 113.73
CA GLN A 320 -134.78 -47.19 113.04
C GLN A 320 -134.82 -46.37 111.74
N SER A 321 -134.97 -47.11 110.62
CA SER A 321 -135.62 -46.67 109.38
C SER A 321 -134.94 -45.50 108.64
N GLY A 322 -134.31 -45.68 107.50
CA GLY A 322 -134.88 -46.23 106.28
C GLY A 322 -135.08 -45.11 105.24
N ARG A 323 -134.89 -45.45 103.95
CA ARG A 323 -135.42 -44.80 102.73
C ARG A 323 -134.47 -43.87 101.91
N SER A 324 -134.29 -44.29 100.64
CA SER A 324 -134.30 -43.53 99.35
C SER A 324 -133.35 -42.35 99.12
N THR A 325 -132.99 -41.90 97.91
CA THR A 325 -133.09 -42.28 96.47
C THR A 325 -132.61 -41.02 95.72
N CYS A 326 -131.89 -41.15 94.59
CA CYS A 326 -131.78 -40.16 93.48
C CYS A 326 -131.04 -38.82 93.79
N VAL A 327 -130.40 -38.07 92.90
CA VAL A 327 -130.23 -38.03 91.43
C VAL A 327 -129.32 -36.81 91.14
N THR A 328 -128.37 -36.94 90.20
CA THR A 328 -127.93 -35.99 89.13
C THR A 328 -127.75 -34.48 89.43
N ILE A 329 -127.03 -33.60 88.72
CA ILE A 329 -126.45 -33.46 87.36
C ILE A 329 -125.75 -32.07 87.39
N TYR A 330 -124.68 -31.87 86.61
CA TYR A 330 -124.29 -30.60 85.94
C TYR A 330 -123.80 -29.41 86.79
N GLU A 331 -123.01 -28.44 86.32
CA GLU A 331 -122.37 -28.09 85.03
C GLU A 331 -121.32 -26.99 85.35
N ASP A 332 -120.35 -26.79 84.43
CA ASP A 332 -119.81 -25.48 84.01
C ASP A 332 -119.14 -24.52 85.02
N ASP A 333 -118.14 -23.70 84.69
CA ASP A 333 -117.61 -23.25 83.40
C ASP A 333 -116.31 -22.44 83.64
N SER A 334 -115.67 -22.02 82.54
CA SER A 334 -114.81 -20.80 82.40
C SER A 334 -113.34 -20.84 82.91
N GLU A 335 -112.34 -20.26 82.24
CA GLU A 335 -112.13 -19.65 80.92
C GLU A 335 -110.65 -19.20 80.83
N THR A 336 -110.04 -19.26 79.63
CA THR A 336 -108.98 -18.35 79.09
C THR A 336 -107.56 -18.35 79.74
N LEU A 337 -106.43 -18.13 79.04
CA LEU A 337 -106.14 -17.40 77.80
C LEU A 337 -104.77 -17.84 77.20
N GLU A 338 -104.59 -17.53 75.91
CA GLU A 338 -103.48 -17.62 74.94
C GLU A 338 -102.04 -17.33 75.46
N ASP A 339 -100.91 -17.50 74.77
CA ASP A 339 -100.51 -17.53 73.33
C ASP A 339 -99.04 -18.08 73.33
N GLY A 340 -98.48 -18.77 72.33
CA GLY A 340 -98.00 -18.18 71.09
C GLY A 340 -96.55 -18.61 70.74
N ASN A 341 -96.44 -19.54 69.79
CA ASN A 341 -95.55 -19.58 68.61
C ASN A 341 -94.01 -19.33 68.62
N ASN A 342 -93.33 -20.31 67.97
CA ASN A 342 -92.36 -20.22 66.85
C ASN A 342 -90.85 -19.90 67.00
N LYS A 343 -90.05 -20.91 66.61
CA LYS A 343 -88.98 -20.95 65.57
C LYS A 343 -88.21 -19.66 65.19
N LYS A 344 -86.87 -19.73 65.30
CA LYS A 344 -85.82 -19.48 64.25
C LYS A 344 -84.42 -19.57 64.91
N GLN A 345 -83.49 -20.41 64.49
CA GLN A 345 -82.61 -20.37 63.30
C GLN A 345 -81.44 -19.36 63.40
N GLU A 346 -80.23 -19.95 63.46
CA GLU A 346 -78.89 -19.52 62.98
C GLU A 346 -78.39 -18.08 63.20
N LEU A 347 -77.22 -17.97 63.85
CA LEU A 347 -75.93 -17.69 63.19
C LEU A 347 -74.74 -18.08 64.08
#